data_AF-A0A814KJ56-F1
#
_entry.id   AF-A0A814KJ56-F1
#
_cell.length_a   1.000
_cell.length_b   1.000
_cell.length_c   1.000
_cell.angle_alpha   90.00
_cell.angle_beta   90.00
_cell.angle_gamma   90.00
#
_symmetry.space_group_name_H-M   'P 1'
#
loop_
_entity.id
_entity.type
_entity.pdbx_description
1 polymer ?
#
loop_
_entity_poly.entity_id
_entity_poly.type
_entity_poly.pdbx_seq_one_letter_code
_entity_poly.pdbx_strand_id
1 'polypeptide(L)'
;MDSDQTNKLIEALTKATLINPLEINTTLTSMSKEIKELTTSVNQLKDDLKNHTLECSAEIKKHTDKCSADLKNHTLECSAEIKKHADKCSADLKKHSDKCSAEIKKHIDKCSADLKKHSKECKESIDSFCDFNAAIRFHNSRLTDQSAKIKWIKIKNKDLPLLVTTINDFKKMSQENVNKFLDYYGIEREDKAHENILNLAYHLGLSQVYYFF
;
A
#
# COMPACT_ATOMS: atom_id res chain seq x y z
N MET A 1 -4.28 4.16 96.70
CA MET A 1 -4.77 3.85 98.07
C MET A 1 -4.76 5.13 98.85
N ASP A 2 -5.91 5.49 99.41
CA ASP A 2 -6.06 6.59 100.36
C ASP A 2 -5.41 6.18 101.71
N SER A 3 -4.95 7.17 102.47
CA SER A 3 -4.38 7.03 103.83
C SER A 3 -5.24 6.12 104.71
N ASP A 4 -6.57 6.22 104.61
CA ASP A 4 -7.51 5.47 105.45
C ASP A 4 -7.53 3.96 105.13
N GLN A 5 -7.41 3.59 103.85
CA GLN A 5 -7.29 2.19 103.42
C GLN A 5 -5.95 1.56 103.86
N THR A 6 -4.91 2.38 103.91
CA THR A 6 -3.56 1.97 104.30
C THR A 6 -3.53 1.65 105.80
N ASN A 7 -4.15 2.49 106.62
CA ASN A 7 -4.27 2.26 108.07
C ASN A 7 -5.11 1.02 108.40
N LYS A 8 -6.22 0.79 107.69
CA LYS A 8 -7.06 -0.42 107.87
C LYS A 8 -6.32 -1.71 107.50
N LEU A 9 -5.48 -1.69 106.47
CA LEU A 9 -4.67 -2.85 106.06
C LEU A 9 -3.57 -3.14 107.10
N ILE A 10 -2.92 -2.10 107.63
CA ILE A 10 -1.92 -2.20 108.70
C ILE A 10 -2.55 -2.81 109.96
N GLU A 11 -3.74 -2.36 110.35
CA GLU A 11 -4.45 -2.87 111.52
C GLU A 11 -4.87 -4.34 111.37
N ALA A 12 -5.31 -4.73 110.16
CA ALA A 12 -5.66 -6.12 109.84
C ALA A 12 -4.45 -7.07 109.85
N LEU A 13 -3.29 -6.62 109.34
CA LEU A 13 -2.04 -7.41 109.34
C LEU A 13 -1.44 -7.52 110.74
N THR A 14 -1.53 -6.46 111.55
CA THR A 14 -1.03 -6.44 112.94
C THR A 14 -1.79 -7.40 113.85
N LYS A 15 -3.09 -7.64 113.60
CA LYS A 15 -3.87 -8.66 114.31
C LYS A 15 -3.55 -10.10 113.88
N ALA A 16 -2.99 -10.30 112.69
CA ALA A 16 -2.78 -11.62 112.10
C ALA A 16 -1.39 -12.24 112.39
N THR A 17 -0.38 -11.44 112.76
CA THR A 17 1.01 -11.89 112.96
C THR A 17 1.73 -11.05 114.03
N LEU A 18 2.50 -11.70 114.91
CA LEU A 18 3.35 -11.06 115.95
C LEU A 18 4.54 -10.29 115.33
N ILE A 19 4.29 -9.22 114.57
CA ILE A 19 5.31 -8.41 113.87
C ILE A 19 5.19 -6.93 114.29
N ASN A 20 6.34 -6.25 114.42
CA ASN A 20 6.45 -4.86 114.86
C ASN A 20 5.80 -3.88 113.84
N PRO A 21 4.86 -3.00 114.24
CA PRO A 21 4.19 -2.04 113.35
C PRO A 21 5.13 -1.12 112.56
N LEU A 22 6.32 -0.83 113.11
CA LEU A 22 7.34 -0.02 112.43
C LEU A 22 7.91 -0.70 111.18
N GLU A 23 8.13 -2.03 111.22
CA GLU A 23 8.65 -2.81 110.08
C GLU A 23 7.61 -2.92 108.96
N ILE A 24 6.33 -3.01 109.32
CA ILE A 24 5.23 -3.00 108.34
C ILE A 24 5.19 -1.64 107.63
N ASN A 25 5.28 -0.54 108.36
CA ASN A 25 5.16 0.81 107.78
C ASN A 25 6.35 1.18 106.88
N THR A 26 7.59 0.80 107.23
CA THR A 26 8.77 0.99 106.37
C THR A 26 8.66 0.19 105.08
N THR A 27 8.21 -1.07 105.16
CA THR A 27 8.01 -1.92 103.98
C THR A 27 6.96 -1.33 103.04
N LEU A 28 5.83 -0.88 103.59
CA LEU A 28 4.74 -0.30 102.82
C LEU A 28 5.12 1.02 102.14
N THR A 29 5.94 1.83 102.81
CA THR A 29 6.52 3.06 102.25
C THR A 29 7.47 2.76 101.09
N SER A 30 8.32 1.73 101.22
CA SER A 30 9.22 1.28 100.14
C SER A 30 8.43 0.79 98.92
N MET A 31 7.43 -0.06 99.13
CA MET A 31 6.55 -0.56 98.07
C MET A 31 5.79 0.58 97.38
N SER A 32 5.32 1.59 98.13
CA SER A 32 4.65 2.75 97.55
C SER A 32 5.58 3.56 96.65
N LYS A 33 6.86 3.69 97.01
CA LYS A 33 7.89 4.34 96.19
C LYS A 33 8.14 3.57 94.90
N GLU A 34 8.36 2.24 94.99
CA GLU A 34 8.57 1.38 93.82
C GLU A 34 7.38 1.43 92.84
N ILE A 35 6.14 1.42 93.35
CA ILE A 35 4.94 1.54 92.51
C ILE A 35 4.93 2.88 91.74
N LYS A 36 5.34 3.99 92.36
CA LYS A 36 5.41 5.29 91.68
C LYS A 36 6.49 5.31 90.60
N GLU A 37 7.66 4.72 90.86
CA GLU A 37 8.75 4.60 89.90
C GLU A 37 8.37 3.72 88.70
N LEU A 38 7.70 2.59 88.96
CA LEU A 38 7.15 1.72 87.92
C LEU A 38 6.09 2.45 87.09
N THR A 39 5.17 3.18 87.73
CA THR A 39 4.14 3.96 87.02
C THR A 39 4.77 5.00 86.10
N THR A 40 5.82 5.67 86.57
CA THR A 40 6.56 6.66 85.77
C THR A 40 7.24 5.99 84.57
N SER A 41 7.92 4.87 84.80
CA SER A 41 8.59 4.10 83.75
C SER A 41 7.61 3.59 82.69
N VAL A 42 6.43 3.12 83.09
CA VAL A 42 5.38 2.67 82.17
C VAL A 42 4.85 3.81 81.30
N ASN A 43 4.65 5.00 81.89
CA ASN A 43 4.20 6.16 81.12
C ASN A 43 5.28 6.62 80.12
N GLN A 44 6.55 6.61 80.52
CA GLN A 44 7.67 6.91 79.63
C GLN A 44 7.70 5.95 78.43
N LEU A 45 7.62 4.64 78.68
CA LEU A 45 7.58 3.61 77.62
C LEU A 45 6.39 3.78 76.68
N LYS A 46 5.23 4.19 77.20
CA LYS A 46 4.04 4.47 76.39
C LYS A 46 4.27 5.65 75.45
N ASP A 47 4.91 6.71 75.94
CA ASP A 47 5.23 7.89 75.12
C ASP A 47 6.31 7.57 74.08
N ASP A 48 7.34 6.83 74.46
CA ASP A 48 8.40 6.36 73.56
C ASP A 48 7.82 5.49 72.43
N LEU A 49 6.94 4.54 72.77
CA LEU A 49 6.26 3.70 71.78
C LEU A 49 5.39 4.51 70.82
N LYS A 50 4.69 5.53 71.34
CA LYS A 50 3.87 6.43 70.52
C LYS A 50 4.74 7.23 69.56
N ASN A 51 5.85 7.80 70.03
CA ASN A 51 6.78 8.57 69.21
C ASN A 51 7.43 7.70 68.13
N HIS A 52 7.92 6.52 68.51
CA HIS A 52 8.48 5.55 67.55
C HIS A 52 7.46 5.16 66.47
N THR A 53 6.20 4.95 66.85
CA THR A 53 5.13 4.63 65.89
C THR A 53 4.89 5.77 64.89
N LEU A 54 4.92 7.03 65.36
CA LEU A 54 4.78 8.20 64.51
C LEU A 54 5.96 8.37 63.55
N GLU A 55 7.19 8.16 64.04
CA GLU A 55 8.41 8.20 63.23
C GLU A 55 8.39 7.13 62.13
N CYS A 56 8.08 5.88 62.48
CA CYS A 56 7.93 4.81 61.49
C CYS A 56 6.86 5.16 60.45
N SER A 57 5.71 5.68 60.88
CA SER A 57 4.62 6.06 59.97
C SER A 57 5.04 7.18 59.02
N ALA A 58 5.80 8.17 59.52
CA ALA A 58 6.32 9.26 58.71
C ALA A 58 7.32 8.77 57.66
N GLU A 59 8.23 7.86 58.04
CA GLU A 59 9.23 7.33 57.10
C GLU A 59 8.59 6.43 56.04
N ILE A 60 7.60 5.60 56.41
CA ILE A 60 6.79 4.82 55.46
C ILE A 60 6.10 5.74 54.46
N LYS A 61 5.48 6.83 54.94
CA LYS A 61 4.80 7.80 54.06
C LYS A 61 5.77 8.44 53.08
N LYS A 62 6.92 8.91 53.55
CA LYS A 62 7.97 9.50 52.72
C LYS A 62 8.49 8.52 51.66
N HIS A 63 8.72 7.26 52.02
CA HIS A 63 9.09 6.22 51.06
C HIS A 63 8.00 5.97 50.02
N THR A 64 6.74 5.92 50.46
CA THR A 64 5.58 5.74 49.58
C THR A 64 5.47 6.89 48.57
N ASP A 65 5.59 8.12 49.04
CA ASP A 65 5.51 9.33 48.21
C ASP A 65 6.64 9.34 47.16
N LYS A 66 7.86 8.95 47.57
CA LYS A 66 9.01 8.83 46.65
C LYS A 66 8.75 7.76 45.57
N CYS A 67 8.34 6.56 45.96
CA CYS A 67 8.03 5.49 44.99
C CYS A 67 6.92 5.90 44.03
N SER A 68 5.90 6.63 44.51
CA SER A 68 4.81 7.13 43.67
C SER A 68 5.31 8.15 42.64
N ALA A 69 6.19 9.08 43.05
CA ALA A 69 6.81 10.05 42.15
C ALA A 69 7.68 9.37 41.09
N ASP A 70 8.51 8.39 41.49
CA ASP A 70 9.36 7.63 40.58
C ASP A 70 8.52 6.86 39.54
N LEU A 71 7.44 6.21 39.97
CA LEU A 71 6.52 5.50 39.08
C LEU A 71 5.84 6.44 38.07
N LYS A 72 5.44 7.63 38.52
CA LYS A 72 4.83 8.66 37.65
C LYS A 72 5.82 9.12 36.59
N ASN A 73 7.07 9.39 36.96
CA ASN A 73 8.11 9.80 36.02
C ASN A 73 8.39 8.70 34.99
N HIS A 74 8.56 7.46 35.44
CA HIS A 74 8.75 6.32 34.53
C HIS A 74 7.58 6.16 33.54
N THR A 75 6.34 6.35 34.01
CA THR A 75 5.16 6.29 33.14
C THR A 75 5.17 7.38 32.07
N LEU A 76 5.60 8.59 32.42
CA LEU A 76 5.74 9.71 31.47
C LEU A 76 6.84 9.43 30.43
N GLU A 77 7.98 8.91 30.87
CA GLU A 77 9.10 8.53 29.99
C GLU A 77 8.68 7.44 28.99
N CYS A 78 8.05 6.36 29.46
CA CYS A 78 7.52 5.32 28.58
C CYS A 78 6.50 5.89 27.58
N SER A 79 5.61 6.77 28.03
CA SER A 79 4.61 7.39 27.15
C SER A 79 5.26 8.26 26.06
N ALA A 80 6.32 8.99 26.41
CA ALA A 80 7.08 9.81 25.47
C ALA A 80 7.80 8.96 24.42
N GLU A 81 8.44 7.85 24.83
CA GLU A 81 9.10 6.93 23.90
C GLU A 81 8.10 6.22 22.97
N ILE A 82 6.94 5.81 23.47
CA ILE A 82 5.85 5.26 22.64
C ILE A 82 5.42 6.27 21.58
N LYS A 83 5.21 7.53 21.98
CA LYS A 83 4.81 8.60 21.05
C LYS A 83 5.87 8.82 19.96
N LYS A 84 7.14 8.89 20.34
CA LYS A 84 8.26 9.04 19.40
C LYS A 84 8.35 7.89 18.41
N HIS A 85 8.13 6.65 18.87
CA HIS A 85 8.09 5.49 17.99
C HIS A 85 6.90 5.55 17.02
N ALA A 86 5.71 5.92 17.50
CA ALA A 86 4.53 6.08 16.66
C ALA A 86 4.73 7.16 15.58
N ASP A 87 5.32 8.30 15.92
CA ASP A 87 5.63 9.37 14.98
C ASP A 87 6.61 8.90 13.90
N LYS A 88 7.64 8.14 14.28
CA LYS A 88 8.60 7.54 13.34
C LYS A 88 7.92 6.57 12.37
N CYS A 89 7.10 5.65 12.88
CA CYS A 89 6.34 4.72 12.04
C CYS A 89 5.42 5.44 11.06
N SER A 90 4.74 6.51 11.51
CA SER A 90 3.86 7.31 10.66
C SER A 90 4.64 8.01 9.53
N ALA A 91 5.81 8.57 9.83
CA ALA A 91 6.68 9.19 8.84
C ALA A 91 7.19 8.17 7.80
N ASP A 92 7.54 6.96 8.21
CA ASP A 92 8.01 5.90 7.31
C ASP A 92 6.87 5.38 6.41
N LEU A 93 5.65 5.22 6.95
CA LEU A 93 4.46 4.88 6.16
C LEU A 93 4.16 5.94 5.10
N LYS A 94 4.26 7.23 5.46
CA LYS A 94 4.06 8.33 4.52
C LYS A 94 5.06 8.27 3.35
N LYS A 95 6.35 8.08 3.64
CA LYS A 95 7.38 7.91 2.59
C LYS A 95 7.09 6.73 1.67
N HIS A 96 6.65 5.60 2.23
CA HIS A 96 6.31 4.43 1.43
C HIS A 96 5.10 4.70 0.53
N SER A 97 4.07 5.36 1.06
CA SER A 97 2.89 5.77 0.29
C SER A 97 3.26 6.71 -0.87
N ASP A 98 4.07 7.73 -0.62
CA ASP A 98 4.54 8.67 -1.63
C ASP A 98 5.32 7.95 -2.74
N LYS A 99 6.22 7.01 -2.37
CA LYS A 99 6.96 6.19 -3.33
C LYS A 99 6.04 5.33 -4.19
N CYS A 100 5.06 4.66 -3.57
CA CYS A 100 4.08 3.85 -4.29
C CYS A 100 3.27 4.70 -5.28
N SER A 101 2.81 5.88 -4.85
CA SER A 101 2.06 6.80 -5.71
C SER A 101 2.90 7.28 -6.91
N ALA A 102 4.19 7.54 -6.71
CA ALA A 102 5.09 7.94 -7.79
C ALA A 102 5.30 6.81 -8.82
N GLU A 103 5.45 5.57 -8.38
CA GLU A 103 5.60 4.42 -9.27
C GLU A 103 4.32 4.12 -10.06
N ILE A 104 3.15 4.22 -9.42
CA ILE A 104 1.85 4.12 -10.11
C ILE A 104 1.74 5.18 -11.20
N LYS A 105 2.10 6.43 -10.90
CA LYS A 105 2.06 7.53 -11.88
C LYS A 105 2.95 7.24 -13.09
N LYS A 106 4.20 6.79 -12.86
CA LYS A 106 5.11 6.39 -13.96
C LYS A 106 4.52 5.29 -14.81
N HIS A 107 3.88 4.29 -14.21
CA HIS A 107 3.25 3.20 -14.95
C HIS A 107 2.09 3.70 -15.82
N ILE A 108 1.24 4.58 -15.28
CA ILE A 108 0.15 5.21 -16.02
C ILE A 108 0.69 6.00 -17.22
N ASP A 109 1.73 6.82 -16.99
CA ASP A 109 2.34 7.63 -18.05
C ASP A 109 2.92 6.75 -19.17
N LYS A 110 3.58 5.63 -18.81
CA LYS A 110 4.10 4.65 -19.77
C LYS A 110 2.97 4.02 -20.58
N CYS A 111 1.93 3.51 -19.93
CA CYS A 111 0.78 2.92 -20.62
C CYS A 111 0.09 3.93 -21.55
N SER A 112 -0.02 5.21 -21.15
CA SER A 112 -0.59 6.25 -22.00
C SER A 112 0.26 6.53 -23.24
N ALA A 113 1.59 6.53 -23.09
CA ALA A 113 2.52 6.69 -24.21
C ALA A 113 2.41 5.52 -25.20
N ASP A 114 2.38 4.28 -24.69
CA ASP A 114 2.23 3.07 -25.50
C ASP A 114 0.89 3.06 -26.26
N LEU A 115 -0.21 3.45 -25.60
CA LEU A 115 -1.52 3.57 -26.23
C LEU A 115 -1.52 4.62 -27.37
N LYS A 116 -0.89 5.79 -27.15
CA LYS A 116 -0.76 6.82 -28.18
C LYS A 116 0.03 6.32 -29.38
N LYS A 117 1.12 5.57 -29.13
CA LYS A 117 1.93 4.98 -30.19
C LYS A 117 1.11 3.98 -31.03
N HIS A 118 0.44 3.04 -30.38
CA HIS A 118 -0.41 2.08 -31.08
C HIS A 118 -1.58 2.72 -31.83
N SER A 119 -2.19 3.77 -31.25
CA SER A 119 -3.24 4.52 -31.94
C SER A 119 -2.72 5.19 -33.22
N LYS A 120 -1.51 5.74 -33.18
CA LYS A 120 -0.85 6.32 -34.36
C LYS A 120 -0.55 5.26 -35.42
N GLU A 121 0.05 4.13 -35.02
CA GLU A 121 0.35 3.02 -35.93
C GLU A 121 -0.92 2.47 -36.59
N CYS A 122 -2.00 2.31 -35.82
CA CYS A 122 -3.30 1.87 -36.33
C CYS A 122 -3.85 2.87 -37.35
N LYS A 123 -3.78 4.18 -37.05
CA LYS A 123 -4.22 5.22 -37.98
C LYS A 123 -3.42 5.19 -39.29
N GLU A 124 -2.10 5.12 -39.22
CA GLU A 124 -1.24 5.02 -40.40
C GLU A 124 -1.55 3.78 -41.25
N SER A 125 -1.84 2.65 -40.59
CA SER A 125 -2.24 1.42 -41.28
C SER A 125 -3.60 1.57 -41.98
N ILE A 126 -4.57 2.24 -41.35
CA ILE A 126 -5.88 2.50 -41.93
C ILE A 126 -5.75 3.46 -43.12
N ASP A 127 -4.99 4.55 -42.97
CA ASP A 127 -4.78 5.54 -44.02
C ASP A 127 -4.15 4.89 -45.26
N SER A 128 -3.12 4.05 -45.08
CA SER A 128 -2.49 3.27 -46.15
C SER A 128 -3.48 2.31 -46.86
N PHE A 129 -4.33 1.62 -46.10
CA PHE A 129 -5.35 0.74 -46.67
C PHE A 129 -6.42 1.53 -47.45
N CYS A 130 -6.82 2.69 -46.96
CA CYS A 130 -7.75 3.59 -47.65
C CYS A 130 -7.14 4.11 -48.96
N ASP A 131 -5.88 4.53 -48.95
CA ASP A 131 -5.17 4.98 -50.15
C ASP A 131 -5.05 3.86 -51.20
N PHE A 132 -4.69 2.66 -50.77
CA PHE A 132 -4.66 1.48 -51.64
C PHE A 132 -6.03 1.21 -52.25
N ASN A 133 -7.10 1.20 -51.44
CA ASN A 133 -8.46 0.99 -51.94
C ASN A 133 -8.92 2.10 -52.89
N ALA A 134 -8.54 3.35 -52.64
CA ALA A 134 -8.86 4.47 -53.53
C ALA A 134 -8.15 4.31 -54.89
N ALA A 135 -6.88 3.90 -54.89
CA ALA A 135 -6.13 3.59 -56.10
C ALA A 135 -6.79 2.45 -56.89
N ILE A 136 -7.14 1.35 -56.21
CA ILE A 136 -7.90 0.25 -56.82
C ILE A 136 -9.21 0.78 -57.41
N ARG A 137 -10.06 1.48 -56.64
CA ARG A 137 -11.32 2.06 -57.16
C ARG A 137 -11.13 2.97 -58.38
N PHE A 138 -10.06 3.76 -58.43
CA PHE A 138 -9.73 4.60 -59.58
C PHE A 138 -9.39 3.74 -60.81
N HIS A 139 -8.55 2.72 -60.67
CA HIS A 139 -8.26 1.76 -61.75
C HIS A 139 -9.53 1.02 -62.20
N ASN A 140 -10.30 0.51 -61.24
CA ASN A 140 -11.58 -0.16 -61.43
C ASN A 140 -12.56 0.66 -62.28
N SER A 141 -12.65 1.97 -62.04
CA SER A 141 -13.59 2.86 -62.74
C SER A 141 -13.32 2.93 -64.25
N ARG A 142 -12.06 2.77 -64.67
CA ARG A 142 -11.68 2.72 -66.08
C ARG A 142 -12.15 1.43 -66.76
N LEU A 143 -12.28 0.32 -66.04
CA LEU A 143 -12.83 -0.94 -66.57
C LEU A 143 -14.36 -0.97 -66.65
N THR A 144 -15.05 -0.09 -65.92
CA THR A 144 -16.52 0.01 -65.98
C THR A 144 -17.01 0.86 -67.15
N ASP A 145 -16.21 1.84 -67.59
CA ASP A 145 -16.48 2.56 -68.84
C ASP A 145 -16.00 1.73 -70.04
N GLN A 146 -16.92 0.99 -70.65
CA GLN A 146 -16.65 0.12 -71.79
C GLN A 146 -16.09 0.88 -73.01
N SER A 147 -16.34 2.20 -73.10
CA SER A 147 -15.87 3.06 -74.19
C SER A 147 -14.48 3.64 -73.96
N ALA A 148 -13.93 3.48 -72.74
CA ALA A 148 -12.61 4.00 -72.41
C ALA A 148 -11.53 3.36 -73.27
N LYS A 149 -10.60 4.20 -73.75
CA LYS A 149 -9.48 3.77 -74.58
C LYS A 149 -8.36 3.15 -73.72
N ILE A 150 -7.84 2.01 -74.14
CA ILE A 150 -6.69 1.35 -73.52
C ILE A 150 -5.41 1.92 -74.11
N LYS A 151 -4.47 2.31 -73.23
CA LYS A 151 -3.11 2.69 -73.63
C LYS A 151 -2.17 1.51 -73.38
N TRP A 152 -1.71 0.89 -74.46
CA TRP A 152 -0.75 -0.21 -74.39
C TRP A 152 0.68 0.32 -74.22
N ILE A 153 1.47 -0.35 -73.37
CA ILE A 153 2.89 -0.06 -73.20
C ILE A 153 3.65 -0.86 -74.26
N LYS A 154 4.23 -0.20 -75.26
CA LYS A 154 4.99 -0.87 -76.33
C LYS A 154 6.42 -1.13 -75.87
N ILE A 155 6.88 -2.37 -75.96
CA ILE A 155 8.28 -2.75 -75.75
C ILE A 155 9.10 -2.28 -76.95
N LYS A 156 10.23 -1.63 -76.69
CA LYS A 156 11.12 -1.10 -77.73
C LYS A 156 11.46 -2.23 -78.72
N ASN A 157 11.29 -1.94 -80.01
CA ASN A 157 11.55 -2.85 -81.14
C ASN A 157 10.67 -4.11 -81.21
N LYS A 158 9.48 -4.13 -80.59
CA LYS A 158 8.47 -5.18 -80.80
C LYS A 158 7.09 -4.59 -81.06
N ASP A 159 6.42 -5.05 -82.12
CA ASP A 159 5.04 -4.67 -82.40
C ASP A 159 4.05 -5.33 -81.45
N LEU A 160 2.97 -4.62 -81.13
CA LEU A 160 1.93 -5.15 -80.26
C LEU A 160 1.27 -6.37 -80.93
N PRO A 161 1.00 -7.45 -80.18
CA PRO A 161 0.40 -8.67 -80.74
C PRO A 161 -0.93 -8.44 -81.47
N LEU A 162 -1.78 -7.56 -80.93
CA LEU A 162 -3.08 -7.20 -81.50
C LEU A 162 -3.42 -5.73 -81.25
N LEU A 163 -4.29 -5.16 -82.08
CA LEU A 163 -4.83 -3.82 -81.89
C LEU A 163 -6.15 -3.88 -81.09
N VAL A 164 -6.04 -3.73 -79.78
CA VAL A 164 -7.19 -3.67 -78.86
C VAL A 164 -7.30 -2.25 -78.36
N THR A 165 -8.35 -1.51 -78.69
CA THR A 165 -8.36 -0.05 -78.47
C THR A 165 -9.25 0.39 -77.31
N THR A 166 -10.28 -0.40 -76.98
CA THR A 166 -11.22 -0.08 -75.91
C THR A 166 -11.28 -1.18 -74.86
N ILE A 167 -11.83 -0.84 -73.69
CA ILE A 167 -12.12 -1.77 -72.60
C ILE A 167 -13.12 -2.85 -73.04
N ASN A 168 -14.09 -2.50 -73.88
CA ASN A 168 -15.01 -3.48 -74.46
C ASN A 168 -14.29 -4.52 -75.32
N ASP A 169 -13.32 -4.08 -76.13
CA ASP A 169 -12.52 -4.97 -76.97
C ASP A 169 -11.69 -5.92 -76.10
N PHE A 170 -11.08 -5.38 -75.03
CA PHE A 170 -10.29 -6.16 -74.07
C PHE A 170 -11.11 -7.23 -73.36
N LYS A 171 -12.33 -6.90 -72.89
CA LYS A 171 -13.23 -7.87 -72.25
C LYS A 171 -13.69 -9.00 -73.17
N LYS A 172 -13.66 -8.79 -74.49
CA LYS A 172 -14.06 -9.76 -75.51
C LYS A 172 -12.89 -10.56 -76.08
N MET A 173 -11.67 -10.37 -75.58
CA MET A 173 -10.49 -11.09 -76.06
C MET A 173 -10.60 -12.58 -75.76
N SER A 174 -10.21 -13.41 -76.73
CA SER A 174 -10.03 -14.85 -76.51
C SER A 174 -8.81 -15.13 -75.64
N GLN A 175 -8.82 -16.28 -74.95
CA GLN A 175 -7.70 -16.70 -74.10
C GLN A 175 -6.37 -16.79 -74.86
N GLU A 176 -6.41 -17.24 -76.12
CA GLU A 176 -5.23 -17.31 -76.97
C GLU A 176 -4.58 -15.92 -77.18
N ASN A 177 -5.41 -14.90 -77.38
CA ASN A 177 -4.93 -13.53 -77.57
C ASN A 177 -4.40 -12.93 -76.27
N VAL A 178 -5.04 -13.23 -75.13
CA VAL A 178 -4.52 -12.86 -73.79
C VAL A 178 -3.13 -13.45 -73.58
N ASN A 179 -2.96 -14.74 -73.88
CA ASN A 179 -1.67 -15.42 -73.74
C ASN A 179 -0.57 -14.81 -74.62
N LYS A 180 -0.89 -14.36 -75.85
CA LYS A 180 0.07 -13.65 -76.72
C LYS A 180 0.57 -12.35 -76.08
N PHE A 181 -0.30 -11.62 -75.38
CA PHE A 181 0.10 -10.42 -74.65
C PHE A 181 0.89 -10.75 -73.38
N LEU A 182 0.55 -11.82 -72.65
CA LEU A 182 1.34 -12.27 -71.50
C LEU A 182 2.78 -12.62 -71.94
N ASP A 183 2.95 -13.36 -73.03
CA ASP A 183 4.28 -13.66 -73.58
C ASP A 183 5.02 -12.39 -74.04
N TYR A 184 4.29 -11.47 -74.67
CA TYR A 184 4.87 -10.21 -75.14
C TYR A 184 5.50 -9.44 -73.98
N TYR A 185 4.80 -9.37 -72.84
CA TYR A 185 5.26 -8.71 -71.62
C TYR A 185 6.16 -9.57 -70.73
N GLY A 186 6.33 -10.86 -71.03
CA GLY A 186 7.07 -11.80 -70.19
C GLY A 186 6.40 -12.11 -68.86
N ILE A 187 5.06 -12.11 -68.83
CA ILE A 187 4.25 -12.43 -67.65
C ILE A 187 3.98 -13.93 -67.65
N GLU A 188 4.17 -14.59 -66.51
CA GLU A 188 3.91 -16.02 -66.35
C GLU A 188 2.43 -16.36 -66.58
N ARG A 189 2.19 -17.52 -67.20
CA ARG A 189 0.85 -18.00 -67.51
C ARG A 189 0.38 -18.93 -66.40
N GLU A 190 -0.83 -18.69 -65.94
CA GLU A 190 -1.54 -19.53 -64.98
C GLU A 190 -2.42 -20.55 -65.72
N ASP A 191 -2.73 -21.67 -65.06
CA ASP A 191 -3.59 -22.71 -65.60
C ASP A 191 -5.03 -22.22 -65.82
N LYS A 192 -5.47 -21.22 -65.04
CA LYS A 192 -6.83 -20.67 -65.14
C LYS A 192 -6.86 -19.46 -66.07
N ALA A 193 -7.69 -19.55 -67.10
CA ALA A 193 -7.94 -18.48 -68.09
C ALA A 193 -8.24 -17.10 -67.45
N HIS A 194 -9.05 -17.08 -66.39
CA HIS A 194 -9.43 -15.85 -65.70
C HIS A 194 -8.25 -15.18 -64.96
N GLU A 195 -7.30 -15.96 -64.42
CA GLU A 195 -6.11 -15.44 -63.72
C GLU A 195 -5.16 -14.75 -64.72
N ASN A 196 -5.01 -15.32 -65.91
CA ASN A 196 -4.24 -14.74 -67.03
C ASN A 196 -4.78 -13.38 -67.49
N ILE A 197 -6.10 -13.24 -67.58
CA ILE A 197 -6.75 -11.96 -67.94
C ILE A 197 -6.50 -10.91 -66.84
N LEU A 198 -6.56 -11.31 -65.57
CA LEU A 198 -6.30 -10.43 -64.43
C LEU A 198 -4.84 -9.98 -64.37
N ASN A 199 -3.89 -10.89 -64.59
CA ASN A 199 -2.46 -10.57 -64.63
C ASN A 199 -2.14 -9.56 -65.74
N LEU A 200 -2.74 -9.73 -66.92
CA LEU A 200 -2.62 -8.76 -68.01
C LEU A 200 -3.29 -7.42 -67.67
N ALA A 201 -4.49 -7.42 -67.10
CA ALA A 201 -5.19 -6.21 -66.68
C ALA A 201 -4.42 -5.45 -65.58
N TYR A 202 -3.78 -6.16 -64.65
CA TYR A 202 -2.92 -5.60 -63.62
C TYR A 202 -1.68 -4.94 -64.22
N HIS A 203 -1.00 -5.63 -65.15
CA HIS A 203 0.16 -5.07 -65.85
C HIS A 203 -0.17 -3.78 -66.62
N LEU A 204 -1.38 -3.68 -67.17
CA LEU A 204 -1.88 -2.49 -67.89
C LEU A 204 -2.48 -1.42 -66.96
N GLY A 205 -2.51 -1.65 -65.64
CA GLY A 205 -3.08 -0.72 -64.67
C GLY A 205 -4.58 -0.52 -64.84
N LEU A 206 -5.31 -1.58 -65.20
CA LEU A 206 -6.75 -1.54 -65.46
C LEU A 206 -7.60 -2.09 -64.30
N SER A 207 -7.05 -2.88 -63.36
CA SER A 207 -7.81 -3.87 -62.57
C SER A 207 -9.02 -3.36 -61.74
N GLN A 208 -10.06 -4.23 -61.68
CA GLN A 208 -11.08 -4.46 -60.62
C GLN A 208 -10.73 -5.74 -59.86
N VAL A 209 -10.52 -5.68 -58.54
CA VAL A 209 -10.62 -6.86 -57.66
C VAL A 209 -12.08 -6.98 -57.22
N TYR A 210 -12.83 -7.90 -57.84
CA TYR A 210 -14.07 -8.43 -57.27
C TYR A 210 -14.12 -9.95 -57.49
N TYR A 211 -14.11 -10.69 -56.38
CA TYR A 211 -14.61 -12.05 -56.30
C TYR A 211 -16.13 -12.01 -56.46
N PHE A 212 -16.68 -12.74 -57.43
CA PHE A 212 -18.03 -13.28 -57.37
C PHE A 212 -17.99 -14.73 -57.88
N PHE A 213 -18.68 -15.58 -57.12
CA PHE A 213 -18.74 -17.05 -57.15
C PHE A 213 -18.76 -17.71 -58.53
#